data_AF-A0A961I5N3-F1
#
_entry.id   AF-A0A961I5N3-F1
#
_cell.length_a   1.000
_cell.length_b   1.000
_cell.length_c   1.000
_cell.angle_alpha   90.00
_cell.angle_beta   90.00
_cell.angle_gamma   90.00
#
_symmetry.space_group_name_H-M   'P 1'
#
loop_
_entity.id
_entity.type
_entity.pdbx_description
1 polymer ?
#
loop_
_entity_poly.entity_id
_entity_poly.type
_entity_poly.pdbx_seq_one_letter_code
_entity_poly.pdbx_strand_id
1 'polypeptide(L)'
;FTPANLSSHVHRSLEARQTTRVLRAVFHNQDYFRVHDPLPATLSDEGAANAMLLKPDFRCTGLSLLVYGRRLFETTDSRVTSLNPGYAYPARQTYEACESIVRRHNIRPNTALLLQQNTNAIQCGVFHNDVIATGHRHLLLAHEHAFQHPHAMEQIKDAYARQYDAPLYVRLVRDAELSLRASVDSYLFNSQIVSSGEDMLMLAPQECAETPAAHAIIQDMLADEGNPLRECKFVDLRESMQNGGGPACLRLRVEMDECARSAMHGNLILENETQIDTLETWARKHYRDRLHPEDLRDPSLLEESRRALDELGNIMGLTSIYDFQRESTD
;
A
#
# COMPACT_ATOMS: atom_id res chain seq x y z
N PHE A 1 11.47 8.86 -1.93
CA PHE A 1 10.16 8.58 -2.54
C PHE A 1 10.28 8.44 -4.05
N THR A 2 9.60 7.44 -4.63
CA THR A 2 9.37 7.35 -6.08
C THR A 2 7.87 7.10 -6.27
N PRO A 3 7.13 8.01 -6.91
CA PRO A 3 5.73 7.77 -7.26
C PRO A 3 5.63 6.60 -8.24
N ALA A 4 4.69 5.70 -8.01
CA ALA A 4 4.40 4.58 -8.90
C ALA A 4 3.82 5.09 -10.23
N ASN A 5 4.16 4.42 -11.34
CA ASN A 5 3.62 4.81 -12.65
C ASN A 5 2.22 4.25 -12.93
N LEU A 6 1.82 3.17 -12.24
CA LEU A 6 0.49 2.58 -12.31
C LEU A 6 0.04 2.26 -13.75
N SER A 7 1.02 1.92 -14.59
CA SER A 7 0.86 1.82 -16.04
C SER A 7 -0.01 0.63 -16.49
N SER A 8 -0.34 -0.29 -15.59
CA SER A 8 -1.21 -1.44 -15.89
C SER A 8 -2.67 -1.06 -16.13
N HIS A 9 -3.13 0.09 -15.61
CA HIS A 9 -4.50 0.58 -15.77
C HIS A 9 -4.51 2.03 -16.24
N VAL A 10 -5.21 2.31 -17.34
CA VAL A 10 -5.21 3.65 -17.97
C VAL A 10 -5.63 4.73 -16.99
N HIS A 11 -6.74 4.55 -16.27
CA HIS A 11 -7.24 5.53 -15.31
C HIS A 11 -6.24 5.82 -14.19
N ARG A 12 -5.50 4.80 -13.72
CA ARG A 12 -4.48 4.96 -12.68
C ARG A 12 -3.18 5.57 -13.18
N SER A 13 -2.81 5.31 -14.43
CA SER A 13 -1.59 5.87 -15.03
C SER A 13 -1.59 7.40 -15.09
N LEU A 14 -2.77 8.02 -15.03
CA LEU A 14 -2.95 9.48 -14.97
C LEU A 14 -2.52 10.09 -13.62
N GLU A 15 -2.50 9.28 -12.55
CA GLU A 15 -2.20 9.73 -11.18
C GLU A 15 -0.75 10.20 -11.03
N ALA A 16 0.20 9.55 -11.72
CA ALA A 16 1.63 9.66 -11.44
C ALA A 16 2.15 11.10 -11.46
N ARG A 17 1.70 11.93 -12.41
CA ARG A 17 2.10 13.33 -12.52
C ARG A 17 1.61 14.16 -11.33
N GLN A 18 0.34 14.05 -10.97
CA GLN A 18 -0.23 14.77 -9.83
C GLN A 18 0.37 14.28 -8.51
N THR A 19 0.51 12.97 -8.32
CA THR A 19 1.13 12.37 -7.13
C THR A 19 2.57 12.83 -6.95
N THR A 20 3.33 12.99 -8.04
CA THR A 20 4.68 13.55 -7.99
C THR A 20 4.68 14.99 -7.46
N ARG A 21 3.74 15.83 -7.91
CA ARG A 21 3.60 17.21 -7.41
C ARG A 21 3.23 17.24 -5.94
N VAL A 22 2.24 16.44 -5.54
CA VAL A 22 1.83 16.31 -4.14
C VAL A 22 3.03 15.91 -3.28
N LEU A 23 3.71 14.81 -3.61
CA LEU A 23 4.87 14.34 -2.83
C LEU A 23 5.99 15.38 -2.76
N ARG A 24 6.27 16.12 -3.84
CA ARG A 24 7.27 17.20 -3.82
C ARG A 24 6.85 18.39 -2.96
N ALA A 25 5.56 18.68 -2.87
CA ALA A 25 5.05 19.74 -2.01
C ALA A 25 5.05 19.31 -0.53
N VAL A 26 4.66 18.07 -0.24
CA VAL A 26 4.64 17.52 1.13
C VAL A 26 6.05 17.32 1.68
N PHE A 27 6.92 16.70 0.89
CA PHE A 27 8.28 16.35 1.26
C PHE A 27 9.28 17.29 0.58
N HIS A 28 9.06 18.60 0.75
CA HIS A 28 9.76 19.64 0.01
C HIS A 28 11.21 19.89 0.46
N ASN A 29 11.53 19.58 1.72
CA ASN A 29 12.87 19.82 2.26
C ASN A 29 13.87 18.77 1.72
N GLN A 30 14.76 19.21 0.83
CA GLN A 30 15.69 18.34 0.12
C GLN A 30 16.84 17.82 0.98
N ASP A 31 17.07 18.40 2.16
CA ASP A 31 18.05 17.90 3.11
C ASP A 31 17.60 16.58 3.74
N TYR A 32 16.28 16.37 3.83
CA TYR A 32 15.67 15.18 4.43
C TYR A 32 15.03 14.25 3.39
N PHE A 33 14.50 14.80 2.29
CA PHE A 33 13.66 14.07 1.37
C PHE A 33 14.13 14.16 -0.08
N ARG A 34 14.00 13.04 -0.79
CA ARG A 34 14.19 13.00 -2.24
C ARG A 34 12.99 12.39 -2.92
N VAL A 35 12.34 13.16 -3.80
CA VAL A 35 11.21 12.70 -4.62
C VAL A 35 11.66 12.58 -6.08
N HIS A 36 11.87 11.34 -6.50
CA HIS A 36 12.23 11.02 -7.89
C HIS A 36 11.01 11.10 -8.81
N ASP A 37 11.25 11.22 -10.12
CA ASP A 37 10.19 11.02 -11.11
C ASP A 37 9.74 9.55 -11.15
N PRO A 38 8.50 9.25 -11.58
CA PRO A 38 8.04 7.88 -11.79
C PRO A 38 8.97 7.10 -12.72
N LEU A 39 8.97 5.76 -12.60
CA LEU A 39 9.65 4.91 -13.57
C LEU A 39 8.97 5.02 -14.96
N PRO A 40 9.70 4.82 -16.07
CA PRO A 40 9.09 4.73 -17.40
C PRO A 40 7.96 3.69 -17.41
N ALA A 41 6.89 3.95 -18.16
CA ALA A 41 5.69 3.09 -18.18
C ALA A 41 5.96 1.63 -18.61
N THR A 42 7.08 1.37 -19.31
CA THR A 42 7.51 0.00 -19.64
C THR A 42 7.92 -0.81 -18.41
N LEU A 43 8.39 -0.14 -17.35
CA LEU A 43 8.73 -0.73 -16.05
C LEU A 43 7.52 -0.61 -15.12
N SER A 44 6.51 -1.46 -15.32
CA SER A 44 5.25 -1.37 -14.58
C SER A 44 5.46 -1.51 -13.08
N ASP A 45 4.99 -0.49 -12.34
CA ASP A 45 5.20 -0.29 -10.91
C ASP A 45 3.91 0.18 -10.23
N GLU A 46 3.50 -0.55 -9.19
CA GLU A 46 2.33 -0.28 -8.36
C GLU A 46 2.71 0.20 -6.94
N GLY A 47 4.00 0.43 -6.69
CA GLY A 47 4.50 1.09 -5.49
C GLY A 47 4.37 0.27 -4.21
N ALA A 48 3.97 0.94 -3.13
CA ALA A 48 4.04 0.40 -1.77
C ALA A 48 3.11 -0.80 -1.51
N ALA A 49 2.07 -1.02 -2.33
CA ALA A 49 1.21 -2.19 -2.25
C ALA A 49 1.96 -3.51 -2.47
N ASN A 50 3.13 -3.43 -3.10
CA ASN A 50 4.04 -4.56 -3.35
C ASN A 50 5.33 -4.51 -2.53
N ALA A 51 5.35 -3.72 -1.44
CA ALA A 51 6.51 -3.58 -0.58
C ALA A 51 6.17 -3.81 0.90
N MET A 52 7.04 -4.54 1.60
CA MET A 52 7.00 -4.72 3.05
C MET A 52 8.36 -4.37 3.65
N LEU A 53 8.36 -3.92 4.89
CA LEU A 53 9.56 -3.61 5.65
C LEU A 53 9.49 -4.34 7.00
N LEU A 54 10.42 -5.26 7.23
CA LEU A 54 10.51 -6.04 8.47
C LEU A 54 11.71 -5.58 9.28
N LYS A 55 11.54 -5.43 10.59
CA LYS A 55 12.59 -5.06 11.54
C LYS A 55 12.17 -5.24 13.00
N PRO A 56 13.10 -5.42 13.95
CA PRO A 56 12.74 -5.53 15.36
C PRO A 56 12.10 -4.24 15.91
N ASP A 57 12.70 -3.11 15.56
CA ASP A 57 12.39 -1.78 16.09
C ASP A 57 12.54 -0.69 15.02
N PHE A 58 11.89 0.46 15.23
CA PHE A 58 11.89 1.57 14.27
C PHE A 58 13.28 2.17 14.02
N ARG A 59 14.21 2.08 14.99
CA ARG A 59 15.59 2.58 14.85
C ARG A 59 16.49 1.68 14.00
N CYS A 60 16.08 0.45 13.73
CA CYS A 60 16.84 -0.46 12.88
C CYS A 60 16.60 -0.14 11.40
N THR A 61 17.64 -0.28 10.57
CA THR A 61 17.41 -0.39 9.12
C THR A 61 16.62 -1.66 8.85
N GLY A 62 15.51 -1.54 8.11
CA GLY A 62 14.63 -2.67 7.82
C GLY A 62 15.08 -3.54 6.65
N LEU A 63 14.70 -4.81 6.73
CA LEU A 63 14.71 -5.76 5.62
C LEU A 63 13.53 -5.43 4.70
N SER A 64 13.84 -4.91 3.51
CA SER A 64 12.86 -4.58 2.48
C SER A 64 12.50 -5.83 1.67
N LEU A 65 11.23 -6.17 1.62
CA LEU A 65 10.69 -7.20 0.73
C LEU A 65 9.95 -6.49 -0.39
N LEU A 66 10.38 -6.65 -1.65
CA LEU A 66 9.68 -6.12 -2.81
C LEU A 66 9.17 -7.30 -3.65
N VAL A 67 7.88 -7.28 -3.95
CA VAL A 67 7.18 -8.42 -4.52
C VAL A 67 6.76 -8.11 -5.95
N TYR A 68 7.13 -8.94 -6.91
CA TYR A 68 6.80 -8.74 -8.33
C TYR A 68 5.96 -9.90 -8.86
N GLY A 69 5.15 -9.65 -9.88
CA GLY A 69 4.35 -10.71 -10.51
C GLY A 69 5.01 -11.31 -11.76
N ARG A 70 5.81 -10.52 -12.49
CA ARG A 70 6.44 -10.95 -13.75
C ARG A 70 7.80 -10.28 -13.99
N ARG A 71 8.55 -10.83 -14.95
CA ARG A 71 9.78 -10.27 -15.50
C ARG A 71 9.55 -9.81 -16.94
N LEU A 72 10.16 -8.71 -17.34
CA LEU A 72 9.97 -8.14 -18.69
C LEU A 72 10.77 -8.89 -19.75
N PHE A 73 11.99 -9.33 -19.40
CA PHE A 73 12.95 -9.86 -20.36
C PHE A 73 13.05 -11.39 -20.38
N GLU A 74 12.25 -12.09 -19.56
CA GLU A 74 12.20 -13.55 -19.57
C GLU A 74 11.18 -14.06 -20.59
N THR A 75 11.68 -14.65 -21.67
CA THR A 75 10.88 -15.21 -22.78
C THR A 75 10.30 -16.59 -22.47
N THR A 76 10.75 -17.25 -21.40
CA THR A 76 10.27 -18.58 -20.99
C THR A 76 8.99 -18.53 -20.16
N ASP A 77 8.65 -17.39 -19.57
CA ASP A 77 7.43 -17.20 -18.78
C ASP A 77 6.31 -16.57 -19.62
N SER A 78 6.08 -17.14 -20.81
CA SER A 78 4.94 -16.79 -21.69
C SER A 78 3.60 -16.86 -20.95
N ARG A 79 3.54 -17.60 -19.83
CA ARG A 79 2.41 -17.75 -18.92
C ARG A 79 1.98 -16.44 -18.23
N VAL A 80 2.88 -15.51 -17.91
CA VAL A 80 2.55 -14.29 -17.14
C VAL A 80 2.72 -13.01 -17.95
N THR A 81 2.58 -13.09 -19.27
CA THR A 81 2.43 -11.90 -20.12
C THR A 81 0.95 -11.51 -20.17
N SER A 82 0.65 -10.20 -20.18
CA SER A 82 -0.71 -9.63 -20.24
C SER A 82 -1.49 -9.99 -21.52
N LEU A 83 -0.95 -10.87 -22.36
CA LEU A 83 -1.50 -11.32 -23.62
C LEU A 83 -1.80 -12.82 -23.64
N ASN A 84 -1.59 -13.55 -22.53
CA ASN A 84 -1.89 -14.98 -22.52
C ASN A 84 -3.40 -15.21 -22.31
N PRO A 85 -4.15 -15.74 -23.29
CA PRO A 85 -5.62 -15.77 -23.26
C PRO A 85 -6.27 -16.60 -22.14
N GLY A 86 -5.48 -17.31 -21.34
CA GLY A 86 -5.94 -18.12 -20.20
C GLY A 86 -5.86 -17.44 -18.83
N TYR A 87 -5.41 -16.18 -18.76
CA TYR A 87 -5.18 -15.47 -17.50
C TYR A 87 -6.28 -14.43 -17.25
N ALA A 88 -7.01 -14.57 -16.15
CA ALA A 88 -8.10 -13.65 -15.76
C ALA A 88 -7.57 -12.31 -15.22
N TYR A 89 -6.39 -12.30 -14.60
CA TYR A 89 -5.80 -11.09 -14.00
C TYR A 89 -4.31 -10.93 -14.39
N PRO A 90 -3.89 -9.73 -14.84
CA PRO A 90 -2.50 -9.47 -15.22
C PRO A 90 -1.60 -9.20 -14.01
N ALA A 91 -0.34 -9.63 -14.10
CA ALA A 91 0.71 -9.22 -13.16
C ALA A 91 1.13 -7.75 -13.40
N ARG A 92 0.77 -6.88 -12.45
CA ARG A 92 0.95 -5.43 -12.56
C ARG A 92 2.34 -4.93 -12.16
N GLN A 93 3.06 -5.68 -11.32
CA GLN A 93 4.41 -5.32 -10.87
C GLN A 93 5.48 -6.11 -11.62
N THR A 94 6.51 -5.42 -12.10
CA THR A 94 7.66 -6.04 -12.76
C THR A 94 8.86 -6.14 -11.83
N TYR A 95 9.66 -7.20 -11.98
CA TYR A 95 10.94 -7.36 -11.28
C TYR A 95 11.87 -6.17 -11.53
N GLU A 96 11.96 -5.72 -12.78
CA GLU A 96 12.83 -4.64 -13.20
C GLU A 96 12.43 -3.29 -12.57
N ALA A 97 11.14 -3.08 -12.32
CA ALA A 97 10.68 -1.95 -11.52
C ALA A 97 11.17 -2.07 -10.07
N CYS A 98 10.98 -3.22 -9.41
CA CYS A 98 11.46 -3.44 -8.05
C CYS A 98 12.98 -3.23 -7.92
N GLU A 99 13.76 -3.77 -8.86
CA GLU A 99 15.22 -3.59 -8.89
C GLU A 99 15.63 -2.13 -9.09
N SER A 100 14.88 -1.40 -9.93
CA SER A 100 15.10 0.03 -10.15
C SER A 100 14.76 0.87 -8.91
N ILE A 101 13.71 0.50 -8.18
CA ILE A 101 13.37 1.12 -6.89
C ILE A 101 14.46 0.85 -5.85
N VAL A 102 14.94 -0.39 -5.71
CA VAL A 102 16.03 -0.75 -4.79
C VAL A 102 17.26 0.13 -5.03
N ARG A 103 17.70 0.25 -6.30
CA ARG A 103 18.83 1.11 -6.67
C ARG A 103 18.56 2.58 -6.34
N ARG A 104 17.41 3.09 -6.78
CA ARG A 104 17.08 4.52 -6.71
C ARG A 104 16.95 5.03 -5.28
N HIS A 105 16.43 4.20 -4.39
CA HIS A 105 16.29 4.51 -2.97
C HIS A 105 17.53 4.12 -2.15
N ASN A 106 18.63 3.71 -2.80
CA ASN A 106 19.87 3.28 -2.16
C ASN A 106 19.65 2.21 -1.07
N ILE A 107 18.70 1.30 -1.29
CA ILE A 107 18.47 0.19 -0.35
C ILE A 107 19.69 -0.72 -0.42
N ARG A 108 20.27 -1.06 0.74
CA ARG A 108 21.49 -1.86 0.80
C ARG A 108 21.24 -3.24 0.18
N PRO A 109 22.14 -3.78 -0.66
CA PRO A 109 21.90 -5.06 -1.34
C PRO A 109 21.56 -6.23 -0.40
N ASN A 110 22.18 -6.26 0.78
CA ASN A 110 21.93 -7.32 1.77
C ASN A 110 20.66 -7.09 2.61
N THR A 111 19.95 -5.98 2.39
CA THR A 111 18.70 -5.62 3.08
C THR A 111 17.50 -5.51 2.14
N ALA A 112 17.61 -6.06 0.93
CA ALA A 112 16.50 -6.19 0.00
C ALA A 112 16.32 -7.64 -0.44
N LEU A 113 15.09 -8.14 -0.42
CA LEU A 113 14.69 -9.39 -1.07
C LEU A 113 13.64 -9.09 -2.14
N LEU A 114 13.90 -9.60 -3.34
CA LEU A 114 12.97 -9.53 -4.46
C LEU A 114 12.27 -10.89 -4.60
N LEU A 115 10.97 -10.94 -4.34
CA LEU A 115 10.19 -12.17 -4.30
C LEU A 115 9.15 -12.17 -5.42
N GLN A 116 8.98 -13.30 -6.11
CA GLN A 116 7.88 -13.42 -7.07
C GLN A 116 6.60 -13.82 -6.33
N GLN A 117 5.53 -13.06 -6.55
CA GLN A 117 4.17 -13.39 -6.13
C GLN A 117 3.74 -14.71 -6.78
N ASN A 118 3.02 -15.54 -6.04
CA ASN A 118 2.46 -16.77 -6.62
C ASN A 118 1.51 -16.45 -7.77
N THR A 119 1.76 -17.04 -8.93
CA THR A 119 0.97 -16.81 -10.15
C THR A 119 -0.49 -17.24 -10.01
N ASN A 120 -0.76 -18.34 -9.27
CA ASN A 120 -2.12 -18.79 -8.99
C ASN A 120 -2.87 -17.80 -8.09
N ALA A 121 -2.21 -17.24 -7.08
CA ALA A 121 -2.82 -16.21 -6.23
C ALA A 121 -3.24 -14.98 -7.04
N ILE A 122 -2.39 -14.53 -7.98
CA ILE A 122 -2.75 -13.44 -8.91
C ILE A 122 -4.00 -13.82 -9.71
N GLN A 123 -4.08 -15.06 -10.21
CA GLN A 123 -5.26 -15.54 -10.95
C GLN A 123 -6.54 -15.62 -10.10
N CYS A 124 -6.41 -15.72 -8.78
CA CYS A 124 -7.54 -15.69 -7.86
C CYS A 124 -7.95 -14.26 -7.44
N GLY A 125 -7.32 -13.21 -7.97
CA GLY A 125 -7.67 -11.81 -7.67
C GLY A 125 -6.67 -11.07 -6.78
N VAL A 126 -5.55 -11.69 -6.41
CA VAL A 126 -4.47 -11.02 -5.66
C VAL A 126 -3.63 -10.15 -6.60
N PHE A 127 -4.15 -8.98 -6.94
CA PHE A 127 -3.50 -8.07 -7.90
C PHE A 127 -2.31 -7.29 -7.31
N HIS A 128 -2.22 -7.19 -5.98
CA HIS A 128 -1.10 -6.63 -5.21
C HIS A 128 -0.76 -7.54 -4.02
N ASN A 129 0.49 -7.51 -3.56
CA ASN A 129 0.94 -8.35 -2.45
C ASN A 129 0.22 -8.04 -1.13
N ASP A 130 -0.15 -6.79 -0.89
CA ASP A 130 -0.91 -6.38 0.30
C ASP A 130 -2.35 -6.93 0.35
N VAL A 131 -2.77 -7.75 -0.61
CA VAL A 131 -4.01 -8.55 -0.56
C VAL A 131 -3.74 -9.97 -0.02
N ILE A 132 -2.48 -10.39 0.12
CA ILE A 132 -2.11 -11.77 0.51
C ILE A 132 -1.00 -11.89 1.57
N ALA A 133 -0.29 -10.80 1.82
CA ALA A 133 0.75 -10.72 2.84
C ALA A 133 0.93 -9.29 3.32
N THR A 134 1.09 -9.13 4.64
CA THR A 134 1.41 -7.85 5.27
C THR A 134 2.40 -8.06 6.40
N GLY A 135 3.27 -7.09 6.61
CA GLY A 135 4.30 -7.14 7.64
C GLY A 135 4.40 -5.80 8.37
N HIS A 136 4.67 -5.86 9.66
CA HIS A 136 4.89 -4.70 10.51
C HIS A 136 5.90 -5.04 11.61
N ARG A 137 7.00 -4.29 11.69
CA ARG A 137 8.14 -4.62 12.55
C ARG A 137 8.53 -6.10 12.41
N HIS A 138 8.47 -6.87 13.49
CA HIS A 138 8.88 -8.27 13.58
C HIS A 138 7.68 -9.24 13.44
N LEU A 139 6.55 -8.77 12.92
CA LEU A 139 5.38 -9.57 12.58
C LEU A 139 5.22 -9.64 11.06
N LEU A 140 5.12 -10.85 10.53
CA LEU A 140 4.73 -11.14 9.15
C LEU A 140 3.48 -12.04 9.14
N LEU A 141 2.39 -11.55 8.54
CA LEU A 141 1.17 -12.30 8.28
C LEU A 141 1.10 -12.57 6.77
N ALA A 142 1.11 -13.83 6.36
CA ALA A 142 1.10 -14.20 4.94
C ALA A 142 0.32 -15.49 4.70
N HIS A 143 -0.31 -15.60 3.54
CA HIS A 143 -0.89 -16.86 3.08
C HIS A 143 0.21 -17.82 2.56
N GLU A 144 0.01 -19.14 2.68
CA GLU A 144 0.99 -20.14 2.19
C GLU A 144 1.23 -20.09 0.68
N HIS A 145 0.25 -19.57 -0.06
CA HIS A 145 0.33 -19.28 -1.49
C HIS A 145 0.69 -17.81 -1.80
N ALA A 146 1.30 -17.05 -0.89
CA ALA A 146 1.71 -15.68 -1.17
C ALA A 146 2.84 -15.63 -2.22
N PHE A 147 3.83 -16.51 -2.14
CA PHE A 147 5.02 -16.46 -2.98
C PHE A 147 5.13 -17.68 -3.91
N GLN A 148 5.74 -17.49 -5.08
CA GLN A 148 5.89 -18.53 -6.10
C GLN A 148 6.92 -19.60 -5.72
N HIS A 149 7.99 -19.19 -5.04
CA HIS A 149 9.07 -20.09 -4.64
C HIS A 149 8.68 -20.82 -3.33
N PRO A 150 8.75 -22.16 -3.27
CA PRO A 150 8.30 -22.93 -2.10
C PRO A 150 9.10 -22.62 -0.82
N HIS A 151 10.37 -22.24 -0.95
CA HIS A 151 11.22 -21.84 0.17
C HIS A 151 11.24 -20.32 0.44
N ALA A 152 10.33 -19.53 -0.16
CA ALA A 152 10.33 -18.08 0.03
C ALA A 152 10.22 -17.67 1.50
N MET A 153 9.42 -18.39 2.28
CA MET A 153 9.25 -18.10 3.71
C MET A 153 10.54 -18.35 4.51
N GLU A 154 11.26 -19.43 4.18
CA GLU A 154 12.57 -19.73 4.78
C GLU A 154 13.59 -18.65 4.41
N GLN A 155 13.63 -18.24 3.13
CA GLN A 155 14.50 -17.15 2.67
C GLN A 155 14.26 -15.84 3.43
N ILE A 156 13.00 -15.49 3.71
CA ILE A 156 12.65 -14.30 4.51
C ILE A 156 13.17 -14.44 5.94
N LYS A 157 12.89 -15.58 6.60
CA LYS A 157 13.35 -15.86 7.98
C LYS A 157 14.87 -15.81 8.08
N ASP A 158 15.57 -16.43 7.15
CA ASP A 158 17.03 -16.47 7.12
C ASP A 158 17.66 -15.10 6.83
N ALA A 159 17.04 -14.30 5.96
CA ALA A 159 17.48 -12.93 5.72
C ALA A 159 17.28 -12.03 6.94
N TYR A 160 16.17 -12.21 7.65
CA TYR A 160 15.88 -11.47 8.88
C TYR A 160 16.87 -11.85 9.99
N ALA A 161 17.06 -13.15 10.25
CA ALA A 161 17.98 -13.65 11.29
C ALA A 161 19.45 -13.27 11.02
N ARG A 162 19.85 -13.12 9.75
CA ARG A 162 21.20 -12.62 9.39
C ARG A 162 21.39 -11.13 9.71
N GLN A 163 20.32 -10.36 9.80
CA GLN A 163 20.39 -8.92 10.08
C GLN A 163 20.18 -8.58 11.56
N TYR A 164 19.41 -9.40 12.27
CA TYR A 164 18.97 -9.09 13.62
C TYR A 164 19.11 -10.29 14.55
N ASP A 165 19.57 -10.02 15.77
CA ASP A 165 19.52 -10.95 16.89
C ASP A 165 18.16 -10.83 17.62
N ALA A 166 17.09 -11.08 16.87
CA ALA A 166 15.71 -11.00 17.36
C ALA A 166 14.81 -11.95 16.55
N PRO A 167 13.75 -12.50 17.16
CA PRO A 167 12.83 -13.37 16.45
C PRO A 167 11.97 -12.59 15.45
N LEU A 168 11.60 -13.26 14.35
CA LEU A 168 10.52 -12.85 13.46
C LEU A 168 9.31 -13.74 13.76
N TYR A 169 8.22 -13.15 14.22
CA TYR A 169 6.95 -13.86 14.35
C TYR A 169 6.29 -13.95 12.96
N VAL A 170 6.01 -15.18 12.52
CA VAL A 170 5.39 -15.44 11.21
C VAL A 170 4.08 -16.19 11.43
N ARG A 171 2.96 -15.55 11.12
CA ARG A 171 1.68 -16.25 10.93
C ARG A 171 1.54 -16.62 9.47
N LEU A 172 1.87 -17.87 9.17
CA LEU A 172 1.57 -18.48 7.88
C LEU A 172 0.14 -19.05 7.94
N VAL A 173 -0.76 -18.51 7.14
CA VAL A 173 -2.15 -18.97 7.01
C VAL A 173 -2.21 -20.01 5.91
N ARG A 174 -2.68 -21.22 6.22
CA ARG A 174 -2.87 -22.27 5.21
C ARG A 174 -4.16 -22.06 4.43
N ASP A 175 -4.19 -22.53 3.19
CA ASP A 175 -5.35 -22.50 2.31
C ASP A 175 -6.53 -23.30 2.91
N ALA A 176 -6.22 -24.34 3.69
CA ALA A 176 -7.20 -25.10 4.47
C ALA A 176 -7.82 -24.31 5.63
N GLU A 177 -7.16 -23.25 6.13
CA GLU A 177 -7.68 -22.35 7.15
C GLU A 177 -8.46 -21.19 6.52
N LEU A 178 -7.93 -20.61 5.44
CA LEU A 178 -8.56 -19.52 4.68
C LEU A 178 -8.14 -19.62 3.22
N SER A 179 -9.05 -20.06 2.36
CA SER A 179 -8.77 -20.17 0.92
C SER A 179 -8.32 -18.84 0.30
N LEU A 180 -7.65 -18.90 -0.85
CA LEU A 180 -7.34 -17.71 -1.66
C LEU A 180 -8.57 -16.83 -1.94
N ARG A 181 -9.72 -17.44 -2.24
CA ARG A 181 -10.95 -16.69 -2.52
C ARG A 181 -11.43 -15.94 -1.28
N ALA A 182 -11.48 -16.63 -0.13
CA ALA A 182 -11.87 -16.00 1.13
C ALA A 182 -10.87 -14.93 1.59
N SER A 183 -9.58 -15.07 1.24
CA SER A 183 -8.57 -14.03 1.48
C SER A 183 -8.88 -12.75 0.69
N VAL A 184 -9.26 -12.89 -0.59
CA VAL A 184 -9.67 -11.77 -1.46
C VAL A 184 -11.03 -11.21 -1.06
N ASP A 185 -11.97 -12.01 -0.57
CA ASP A 185 -13.29 -11.50 -0.17
C ASP A 185 -13.24 -10.78 1.19
N SER A 186 -12.42 -11.27 2.13
CA SER A 186 -12.31 -10.69 3.49
C SER A 186 -11.30 -9.55 3.61
N TYR A 187 -10.32 -9.44 2.69
CA TYR A 187 -9.22 -8.48 2.76
C TYR A 187 -8.37 -8.58 4.04
N LEU A 188 -8.29 -9.76 4.68
CA LEU A 188 -7.52 -9.96 5.91
C LEU A 188 -6.08 -9.42 5.83
N PHE A 189 -5.38 -9.73 4.75
CA PHE A 189 -4.00 -9.30 4.56
C PHE A 189 -3.87 -7.81 4.19
N ASN A 190 -4.97 -7.18 3.76
CA ASN A 190 -5.03 -5.74 3.55
C ASN A 190 -5.34 -4.95 4.83
N SER A 191 -5.24 -5.60 5.99
CA SER A 191 -5.30 -4.93 7.28
C SER A 191 -4.08 -4.03 7.50
N GLN A 192 -4.26 -2.96 8.26
CA GLN A 192 -3.16 -2.16 8.77
C GLN A 192 -2.76 -2.66 10.16
N ILE A 193 -1.46 -2.77 10.41
CA ILE A 193 -0.93 -3.07 11.74
C ILE A 193 -0.12 -1.85 12.19
N VAL A 194 -0.41 -1.36 13.39
CA VAL A 194 0.29 -0.24 14.04
C VAL A 194 0.85 -0.67 15.38
N SER A 195 1.85 0.05 15.89
CA SER A 195 2.41 -0.19 17.22
C SER A 195 2.02 0.90 18.20
N SER A 196 1.72 0.50 19.43
CA SER A 196 1.59 1.36 20.60
C SER A 196 2.57 0.88 21.66
N GLY A 197 3.78 1.44 21.67
CA GLY A 197 4.90 0.85 22.40
C GLY A 197 5.32 -0.48 21.78
N GLU A 198 5.39 -1.54 22.59
CA GLU A 198 5.72 -2.89 22.11
C GLU A 198 4.53 -3.65 21.54
N ASP A 199 3.31 -3.29 21.96
CA ASP A 199 2.09 -3.96 21.50
C ASP A 199 1.70 -3.50 20.09
N MET A 200 1.01 -4.39 19.37
CA MET A 200 0.45 -4.10 18.06
C MET A 200 -1.08 -4.12 18.07
N LEU A 201 -1.65 -3.22 17.28
CA LEU A 201 -3.08 -3.13 16.97
C LEU A 201 -3.28 -3.38 15.48
N MET A 202 -4.22 -4.26 15.13
CA MET A 202 -4.69 -4.47 13.77
C MET A 202 -5.96 -3.66 13.51
N LEU A 203 -5.99 -2.94 12.40
CA LEU A 203 -7.19 -2.34 11.81
C LEU A 203 -7.57 -3.21 10.61
N ALA A 204 -8.57 -4.07 10.81
CA ALA A 204 -9.08 -4.99 9.80
C ALA A 204 -10.40 -4.47 9.20
N PRO A 205 -10.71 -4.73 7.93
CA PRO A 205 -12.01 -4.39 7.36
C PRO A 205 -13.14 -5.18 8.04
N GLN A 206 -14.35 -4.63 8.05
CA GLN A 206 -15.55 -5.25 8.64
C GLN A 206 -15.82 -6.65 8.05
N GLU A 207 -15.48 -6.88 6.79
CA GLU A 207 -15.59 -8.15 6.06
C GLU A 207 -14.79 -9.28 6.74
N CYS A 208 -13.72 -8.95 7.48
CA CYS A 208 -12.99 -9.93 8.30
C CYS A 208 -13.82 -10.43 9.48
N ALA A 209 -14.67 -9.59 10.08
CA ALA A 209 -15.59 -10.02 11.14
C ALA A 209 -16.76 -10.84 10.59
N GLU A 210 -17.20 -10.52 9.36
CA GLU A 210 -18.30 -11.19 8.68
C GLU A 210 -17.89 -12.52 8.03
N THR A 211 -16.59 -12.75 7.82
CA THR A 211 -16.02 -14.00 7.28
C THR A 211 -15.53 -14.89 8.43
N PRO A 212 -16.21 -16.00 8.77
CA PRO A 212 -15.88 -16.81 9.95
C PRO A 212 -14.43 -17.30 10.00
N ALA A 213 -13.87 -17.71 8.85
CA ALA A 213 -12.48 -18.17 8.74
C ALA A 213 -11.47 -17.06 9.04
N ALA A 214 -11.67 -15.86 8.48
CA ALA A 214 -10.79 -14.72 8.72
C ALA A 214 -10.89 -14.26 10.18
N HIS A 215 -12.11 -14.20 10.72
CA HIS A 215 -12.35 -13.87 12.12
C HIS A 215 -11.63 -14.85 13.07
N ALA A 216 -11.76 -16.16 12.81
CA ALA A 216 -11.08 -17.18 13.61
C ALA A 216 -9.56 -17.01 13.59
N ILE A 217 -8.95 -16.72 12.44
CA ILE A 217 -7.51 -16.46 12.34
C ILE A 217 -7.08 -15.27 13.19
N ILE A 218 -7.87 -14.19 13.20
CA ILE A 218 -7.60 -13.02 14.04
C ILE A 218 -7.69 -13.39 15.52
N GLN A 219 -8.72 -14.14 15.93
CA GLN A 219 -8.87 -14.58 17.32
C GLN A 219 -7.72 -15.50 17.76
N ASP A 220 -7.32 -16.45 16.91
CA ASP A 220 -6.18 -17.33 17.17
C ASP A 220 -4.88 -16.52 17.34
N MET A 221 -4.68 -15.51 16.49
CA MET A 221 -3.56 -14.59 16.62
C MET A 221 -3.58 -13.81 17.94
N LEU A 222 -4.74 -13.32 18.37
CA LEU A 222 -4.88 -12.58 19.63
C LEU A 222 -4.70 -13.46 20.86
N ALA A 223 -5.05 -14.75 20.75
CA ALA A 223 -4.91 -15.73 21.83
C ALA A 223 -3.48 -16.27 22.00
N ASP A 224 -2.60 -16.12 20.99
CA ASP A 224 -1.20 -16.53 21.08
C ASP A 224 -0.38 -15.53 21.92
N GLU A 225 0.09 -15.98 23.09
CA GLU A 225 0.94 -15.18 23.99
C GLU A 225 2.24 -14.73 23.33
N GLY A 226 2.78 -15.50 22.38
CA GLY A 226 3.99 -15.20 21.62
C GLY A 226 3.82 -14.20 20.48
N ASN A 227 2.57 -13.84 20.13
CA ASN A 227 2.28 -12.88 19.07
C ASN A 227 2.31 -11.44 19.61
N PRO A 228 2.97 -10.49 18.94
CA PRO A 228 2.93 -9.08 19.36
C PRO A 228 1.57 -8.38 19.15
N LEU A 229 0.63 -8.99 18.41
CA LEU A 229 -0.72 -8.45 18.21
C LEU A 229 -1.58 -8.62 19.46
N ARG A 230 -2.06 -7.51 20.03
CA ARG A 230 -2.88 -7.49 21.26
C ARG A 230 -4.31 -7.01 21.09
N GLU A 231 -4.59 -6.30 20.00
CA GLU A 231 -5.92 -5.80 19.72
C GLU A 231 -6.20 -5.87 18.21
N CYS A 232 -7.46 -6.12 17.86
CA CYS A 232 -7.97 -5.94 16.51
C CYS A 232 -9.24 -5.10 16.55
N LYS A 233 -9.29 -4.04 15.75
CA LYS A 233 -10.49 -3.23 15.51
C LYS A 233 -10.96 -3.44 14.09
N PHE A 234 -12.27 -3.69 13.95
CA PHE A 234 -12.92 -3.78 12.66
C PHE A 234 -13.41 -2.40 12.24
N VAL A 235 -13.12 -2.01 11.00
CA VAL A 235 -13.49 -0.70 10.44
C VAL A 235 -14.43 -0.87 9.25
N ASP A 236 -15.50 -0.07 9.20
CA ASP A 236 -16.40 -0.03 8.05
C ASP A 236 -15.81 0.87 6.97
N LEU A 237 -15.40 0.24 5.86
CA LEU A 237 -14.84 0.88 4.67
C LEU A 237 -15.58 0.42 3.41
N ARG A 238 -16.87 0.09 3.50
CA ARG A 238 -17.65 -0.54 2.42
C ARG A 238 -17.51 0.14 1.06
N GLU A 239 -17.55 1.47 1.01
CA GLU A 239 -17.39 2.24 -0.23
C GLU A 239 -16.04 1.98 -0.94
N SER A 240 -14.96 1.89 -0.15
CA SER A 240 -13.62 1.58 -0.65
C SER A 240 -13.48 0.09 -0.97
N MET A 241 -14.04 -0.78 -0.13
CA MET A 241 -14.03 -2.24 -0.30
C MET A 241 -14.76 -2.68 -1.56
N GLN A 242 -15.86 -2.01 -1.94
CA GLN A 242 -16.56 -2.25 -3.21
C GLN A 242 -15.70 -1.97 -4.45
N ASN A 243 -14.66 -1.15 -4.30
CA ASN A 243 -13.63 -0.90 -5.32
C ASN A 243 -12.31 -1.64 -5.04
N GLY A 244 -12.31 -2.61 -4.12
CA GLY A 244 -11.16 -3.44 -3.78
C GLY A 244 -10.07 -2.72 -2.97
N GLY A 245 -10.43 -1.75 -2.13
CA GLY A 245 -9.52 -1.07 -1.22
C GLY A 245 -9.87 -1.28 0.25
N GLY A 246 -9.06 -2.02 1.01
CA GLY A 246 -9.18 -2.12 2.46
C GLY A 246 -8.32 -1.09 3.20
N PRO A 247 -8.13 -1.26 4.53
CA PRO A 247 -7.39 -0.32 5.37
C PRO A 247 -5.97 0.00 4.85
N ALA A 248 -5.25 -1.02 4.38
CA ALA A 248 -3.90 -0.85 3.84
C ALA A 248 -3.89 -0.11 2.49
N CYS A 249 -4.88 -0.31 1.62
CA CYS A 249 -4.93 0.39 0.33
C CYS A 249 -5.08 1.92 0.48
N LEU A 250 -5.68 2.39 1.57
CA LEU A 250 -5.97 3.80 1.81
C LEU A 250 -4.81 4.58 2.46
N ARG A 251 -3.66 3.94 2.71
CA ARG A 251 -2.55 4.54 3.46
C ARG A 251 -1.20 4.28 2.81
N LEU A 252 -0.30 5.25 2.97
CA LEU A 252 1.14 5.11 2.68
C LEU A 252 1.92 5.14 4.00
N ARG A 253 2.70 4.10 4.27
CA ARG A 253 3.61 4.08 5.43
C ARG A 253 4.89 4.84 5.10
N VAL A 254 5.20 5.84 5.92
CA VAL A 254 6.42 6.65 5.81
C VAL A 254 7.06 6.71 7.19
N GLU A 255 8.18 6.02 7.35
CA GLU A 255 8.96 6.09 8.59
C GLU A 255 9.86 7.31 8.55
N MET A 256 9.82 8.12 9.60
CA MET A 256 10.58 9.36 9.72
C MET A 256 11.09 9.48 11.15
N ASP A 257 12.28 10.05 11.31
CA ASP A 257 12.70 10.59 12.60
C ASP A 257 12.04 11.95 12.85
N GLU A 258 12.27 12.51 14.03
CA GLU A 258 11.65 13.78 14.44
C GLU A 258 12.08 14.96 13.57
N CYS A 259 13.33 14.97 13.11
CA CYS A 259 13.86 16.03 12.27
C CYS A 259 13.21 16.00 10.87
N ALA A 260 13.10 14.83 10.26
CA ALA A 260 12.39 14.63 9.01
C ALA A 260 10.89 14.96 9.16
N ARG A 261 10.23 14.49 10.23
CA ARG A 261 8.82 14.84 10.52
C ARG A 261 8.63 16.35 10.58
N SER A 262 9.51 17.06 11.30
CA SER A 262 9.48 18.52 11.43
C SER A 262 9.77 19.26 10.10
N ALA A 263 10.48 18.60 9.17
CA ALA A 263 10.84 19.16 7.87
C ALA A 263 9.79 18.89 6.78
N MET A 264 8.78 18.06 7.06
CA MET A 264 7.63 17.83 6.18
C MET A 264 6.63 19.00 6.30
N HIS A 265 5.80 19.16 5.27
CA HIS A 265 4.67 20.09 5.31
C HIS A 265 3.70 19.79 6.46
N GLY A 266 3.72 20.63 7.50
CA GLY A 266 3.09 20.35 8.80
C GLY A 266 1.57 20.27 8.80
N ASN A 267 0.88 21.00 7.91
CA ASN A 267 -0.59 21.06 7.89
C ASN A 267 -1.26 19.72 7.53
N LEU A 268 -0.50 18.74 7.05
CA LEU A 268 -0.99 17.38 6.76
C LEU A 268 -0.91 16.44 7.96
N ILE A 269 -0.25 16.84 9.04
CA ILE A 269 -0.19 16.04 10.26
C ILE A 269 -1.46 16.32 11.06
N LEU A 270 -2.27 15.29 11.26
CA LEU A 270 -3.44 15.36 12.15
C LEU A 270 -2.96 15.26 13.61
N GLU A 271 -2.91 16.38 14.31
CA GLU A 271 -2.45 16.48 15.70
C GLU A 271 -3.61 16.72 16.68
N ASN A 272 -4.76 17.18 16.20
CA ASN A 272 -5.93 17.47 17.04
C ASN A 272 -7.25 17.25 16.31
N GLU A 273 -8.33 17.16 17.09
CA GLU A 273 -9.70 16.94 16.61
C GLU A 273 -10.19 18.09 15.71
N THR A 274 -9.78 19.34 15.94
CA THR A 274 -10.20 20.48 15.11
C THR A 274 -9.79 20.33 13.64
N GLN A 275 -8.62 19.74 13.36
CA GLN A 275 -8.20 19.45 11.99
C GLN A 275 -9.12 18.40 11.35
N ILE A 276 -9.53 17.38 12.11
CA ILE A 276 -10.46 16.35 11.65
C ILE A 276 -11.82 16.98 11.36
N ASP A 277 -12.38 17.76 12.30
CA ASP A 277 -13.65 18.46 12.14
C ASP A 277 -13.67 19.40 10.93
N THR A 278 -12.54 20.06 10.66
CA THR A 278 -12.38 20.93 9.49
C THR A 278 -12.51 20.14 8.20
N LEU A 279 -11.86 18.97 8.11
CA LEU A 279 -11.93 18.10 6.93
C LEU A 279 -13.31 17.47 6.77
N GLU A 280 -13.95 17.06 7.87
CA GLU A 280 -15.33 16.57 7.83
C GLU A 280 -16.31 17.65 7.34
N THR A 281 -16.16 18.87 7.85
CA THR A 281 -17.00 20.00 7.43
C THR A 281 -16.80 20.31 5.94
N TRP A 282 -15.54 20.31 5.48
CA TRP A 282 -15.22 20.47 4.06
C TRP A 282 -15.83 19.34 3.22
N ALA A 283 -15.74 18.08 3.66
CA ALA A 283 -16.32 16.95 2.94
C ALA A 283 -17.84 17.06 2.85
N ARG A 284 -18.54 17.32 3.98
CA ARG A 284 -20.01 17.51 4.04
C ARG A 284 -20.49 18.68 3.18
N LYS A 285 -19.66 19.70 2.99
CA LYS A 285 -19.97 20.86 2.15
C LYS A 285 -19.90 20.57 0.65
N HIS A 286 -18.97 19.71 0.23
CA HIS A 286 -18.60 19.57 -1.19
C HIS A 286 -18.94 18.22 -1.82
N TYR A 287 -19.00 17.14 -1.05
CA TYR A 287 -19.26 15.80 -1.60
C TYR A 287 -20.76 15.59 -1.79
N ARG A 288 -21.12 14.99 -2.93
CA ARG A 288 -22.48 14.52 -3.18
C ARG A 288 -22.69 13.19 -2.46
N ASP A 289 -23.87 12.99 -1.88
CA ASP A 289 -24.24 11.71 -1.24
C ASP A 289 -24.47 10.58 -2.25
N ARG A 290 -24.58 10.92 -3.54
CA ARG A 290 -24.75 9.99 -4.67
C ARG A 290 -24.02 10.50 -5.89
N LEU A 291 -23.38 9.59 -6.61
CA LEU A 291 -22.71 9.88 -7.87
C LEU A 291 -22.83 8.67 -8.81
N HIS A 292 -23.41 8.88 -9.99
CA HIS A 292 -23.54 7.89 -11.06
C HIS A 292 -22.65 8.25 -12.26
N PRO A 293 -22.29 7.29 -13.12
CA PRO A 293 -21.49 7.57 -14.32
C PRO A 293 -22.05 8.67 -15.22
N GLU A 294 -23.38 8.80 -15.30
CA GLU A 294 -24.05 9.84 -16.07
C GLU A 294 -23.80 11.25 -15.52
N ASP A 295 -23.62 11.38 -14.20
CA ASP A 295 -23.36 12.65 -13.52
C ASP A 295 -21.98 13.21 -13.88
N LEU A 296 -21.05 12.38 -14.37
CA LEU A 296 -19.75 12.83 -14.88
C LEU A 296 -19.87 13.77 -16.09
N ARG A 297 -21.05 13.84 -16.71
CA ARG A 297 -21.36 14.76 -17.82
C ARG A 297 -21.88 16.11 -17.35
N ASP A 298 -22.23 16.27 -16.07
CA ASP A 298 -22.71 17.52 -15.49
C ASP A 298 -21.54 18.51 -15.34
N PRO A 299 -21.55 19.66 -16.05
CA PRO A 299 -20.49 20.65 -15.93
C PRO A 299 -20.41 21.24 -14.51
N SER A 300 -21.50 21.21 -13.73
CA SER A 300 -21.51 21.68 -12.35
C SER A 300 -20.57 20.85 -11.46
N LEU A 301 -20.48 19.54 -11.71
CA LEU A 301 -19.59 18.65 -10.96
C LEU A 301 -18.11 19.05 -11.11
N LEU A 302 -17.70 19.51 -12.30
CA LEU A 302 -16.34 20.00 -12.55
C LEU A 302 -16.04 21.25 -11.74
N GLU A 303 -16.96 22.23 -11.75
CA GLU A 303 -16.81 23.49 -11.02
C GLU A 303 -16.85 23.28 -9.49
N GLU A 304 -17.72 22.39 -9.01
CA GLU A 304 -17.76 21.94 -7.62
C GLU A 304 -16.43 21.29 -7.21
N SER A 305 -15.92 20.36 -8.03
CA SER A 305 -14.66 19.66 -7.76
C SER A 305 -13.47 20.61 -7.70
N ARG A 306 -13.35 21.56 -8.64
CA ARG A 306 -12.28 22.56 -8.63
C ARG A 306 -12.34 23.45 -7.40
N ARG A 307 -13.52 23.95 -7.05
CA ARG A 307 -13.74 24.76 -5.84
C ARG A 307 -13.40 24.00 -4.56
N ALA A 308 -13.80 22.73 -4.49
CA ALA A 308 -13.49 21.86 -3.36
C ALA A 308 -11.97 21.68 -3.22
N LEU A 309 -11.26 21.39 -4.32
CA LEU A 309 -9.81 21.21 -4.33
C LEU A 309 -9.04 22.50 -4.01
N ASP A 310 -9.53 23.67 -4.42
CA ASP A 310 -8.98 24.98 -4.03
C ASP A 310 -9.11 25.21 -2.52
N GLU A 311 -10.31 24.98 -1.96
CA GLU A 311 -10.56 25.13 -0.53
C GLU A 311 -9.73 24.12 0.29
N LEU A 312 -9.61 22.87 -0.18
CA LEU A 312 -8.76 21.87 0.44
C LEU A 312 -7.28 22.27 0.39
N GLY A 313 -6.82 22.81 -0.74
CA GLY A 313 -5.47 23.34 -0.88
C GLY A 313 -5.18 24.43 0.15
N ASN A 314 -6.15 25.30 0.44
CA ASN A 314 -6.02 26.31 1.49
C ASN A 314 -5.98 25.69 2.90
N ILE A 315 -6.90 24.77 3.21
CA ILE A 315 -6.92 24.05 4.51
C ILE A 315 -5.57 23.36 4.75
N MET A 316 -5.08 22.65 3.74
CA MET A 316 -3.83 21.90 3.82
C MET A 316 -2.60 22.77 3.63
N GLY A 317 -2.71 24.07 3.32
CA GLY A 317 -1.56 24.91 3.00
C GLY A 317 -0.76 24.45 1.77
N LEU A 318 -1.39 23.72 0.85
CA LEU A 318 -0.81 23.18 -0.39
C LEU A 318 -1.52 23.79 -1.60
N THR A 319 -1.23 25.05 -1.90
CA THR A 319 -1.84 25.75 -3.03
C THR A 319 -1.06 25.51 -4.34
N SER A 320 -1.75 25.66 -5.47
CA SER A 320 -1.15 25.58 -6.82
C SER A 320 -0.50 24.24 -7.18
N ILE A 321 -0.98 23.15 -6.59
CA ILE A 321 -0.48 21.79 -6.87
C ILE A 321 -1.30 21.05 -7.94
N TYR A 322 -2.53 21.51 -8.24
CA TYR A 322 -3.38 20.96 -9.29
C TYR A 322 -3.18 21.70 -10.62
N ASP A 323 -3.38 21.03 -11.75
CA ASP A 323 -3.13 21.64 -13.08
C ASP A 323 -4.01 22.88 -13.31
N PHE A 324 -5.30 22.83 -12.96
CA PHE A 324 -6.24 23.95 -13.17
C PHE A 324 -5.88 25.21 -12.35
N GLN A 325 -5.12 25.09 -11.26
CA GLN A 325 -4.68 26.22 -10.44
C GLN A 325 -3.49 26.96 -11.04
N ARG A 326 -2.80 26.32 -12.00
CA ARG A 326 -1.52 26.78 -12.53
C ARG A 326 -1.65 27.48 -13.88
N GLU A 327 -2.81 27.39 -14.53
CA GLU A 327 -3.08 27.96 -15.86
C GLU A 327 -3.32 29.48 -15.84
N SER A 328 -2.65 30.23 -14.95
CA SER A 328 -2.63 31.70 -14.94
C SER A 328 -1.26 32.30 -15.28
N THR A 329 -0.31 31.49 -15.75
CA THR A 329 0.94 31.97 -16.36
C THR A 329 1.20 31.26 -17.69
N ASP A 330 0.61 31.79 -18.75
CA ASP A 330 1.19 31.85 -20.10
C ASP A 330 0.60 33.05 -20.86
#